data_AF-A0A1M5JP94-F1
#
_entry.id   AF-A0A1M5JP94-F1
#
_cell.length_a   1.000
_cell.length_b   1.000
_cell.length_c   1.000
_cell.angle_alpha   90.00
_cell.angle_beta   90.00
_cell.angle_gamma   90.00
#
_symmetry.space_group_name_H-M   'P 1'
#
loop_
_entity.id
_entity.type
_entity.pdbx_description
1 polymer ?
#
loop_
_entity_poly.entity_id
_entity_poly.type
_entity_poly.pdbx_seq_one_letter_code
_entity_poly.pdbx_strand_id
1 'polypeptide(L)'
;MGSENLERFIEAYQNIGAYYLVPSFAPEGFDGSQPPKFGWEYFIGLRGLYIREAYEIGPNDIDATVIREGDDPIIPEEHKDDAPILNLLENRKEE
;
A
#
# COMPACT_ATOMS: atom_id res chain seq x y z
N MET A 1 -13.29 -9.08 -3.31
CA MET A 1 -13.01 -9.55 -1.93
C MET A 1 -11.52 -9.37 -1.70
N GLY A 2 -11.12 -8.49 -0.78
CA GLY A 2 -9.71 -8.18 -0.52
C GLY A 2 -9.46 -6.92 0.31
N SER A 3 -10.48 -6.08 0.53
CA SER A 3 -10.35 -4.80 1.24
C SER A 3 -10.34 -4.91 2.77
N GLU A 4 -10.77 -6.04 3.36
CA GLU A 4 -10.95 -6.19 4.82
C GLU A 4 -9.69 -5.84 5.64
N ASN A 5 -8.50 -6.19 5.15
CA ASN A 5 -7.25 -5.85 5.82
C ASN A 5 -6.97 -4.34 5.81
N LEU A 6 -7.25 -3.68 4.68
CA LEU A 6 -7.07 -2.25 4.52
C LEU A 6 -8.13 -1.48 5.32
N GLU A 7 -9.39 -1.90 5.25
CA GLU A 7 -10.50 -1.34 6.02
C GLU A 7 -10.20 -1.39 7.53
N ARG A 8 -9.83 -2.57 8.05
CA ARG A 8 -9.46 -2.73 9.45
C ARG A 8 -8.27 -1.86 9.85
N PHE A 9 -7.28 -1.70 8.97
CA PHE A 9 -6.14 -0.81 9.21
C PHE A 9 -6.58 0.66 9.27
N ILE A 10 -7.41 1.11 8.32
CA ILE A 10 -7.93 2.48 8.26
C ILE A 10 -8.75 2.79 9.51
N GLU A 11 -9.66 1.89 9.91
CA GLU A 11 -10.47 2.05 11.12
C GLU A 11 -9.59 2.18 12.37
N ALA A 12 -8.56 1.33 12.52
CA ALA A 12 -7.63 1.41 13.63
C ALA A 12 -6.84 2.74 13.60
N TYR A 13 -6.36 3.16 12.43
CA TYR A 13 -5.66 4.43 12.26
C TYR A 13 -6.56 5.63 12.59
N GLN A 14 -7.83 5.64 12.17
CA GLN A 14 -8.78 6.71 12.49
C GLN A 14 -9.04 6.84 13.99
N ASN A 15 -9.09 5.71 14.71
CA ASN A 15 -9.30 5.70 16.15
C ASN A 15 -8.04 6.13 16.94
N ILE A 16 -6.85 5.78 16.47
CA ILE A 16 -5.58 6.01 17.19
C ILE A 16 -4.89 7.31 16.76
N GLY A 17 -5.04 7.71 15.49
CA GLY A 17 -4.35 8.84 14.86
C GLY A 17 -2.88 8.59 14.52
N ALA A 18 -2.44 7.32 14.50
CA ALA A 18 -1.08 6.93 14.15
C ALA A 18 -1.00 5.45 13.73
N TYR A 19 0.05 5.09 13.00
CA TYR A 19 0.49 3.73 12.76
C TYR A 19 1.98 3.59 13.06
N TYR A 20 2.45 2.34 13.22
CA TYR A 20 3.79 2.06 13.71
C TYR A 20 4.50 1.08 12.78
N LEU A 21 5.72 1.44 12.36
CA LEU A 21 6.64 0.48 11.78
C LEU A 21 7.50 -0.08 12.91
N VAL A 22 7.45 -1.40 13.10
CA VAL A 22 8.12 -2.08 14.20
C VAL A 22 8.88 -3.30 13.66
N PRO A 23 10.18 -3.42 13.94
CA PRO A 23 10.91 -4.63 13.62
C PRO A 23 10.30 -5.85 14.33
N SER A 24 10.11 -6.93 13.58
CA SER A 24 9.69 -8.22 14.10
C SER A 24 10.86 -9.19 14.10
N PHE A 25 10.99 -9.98 15.16
CA PHE A 25 12.05 -10.95 15.37
C PHE A 25 11.46 -12.36 15.41
N ALA A 26 12.03 -13.26 14.61
CA ALA A 26 11.78 -14.69 14.73
C ALA A 26 12.50 -15.20 15.99
N PRO A 27 11.78 -15.63 17.04
CA PRO A 27 12.43 -16.25 18.20
C PRO A 27 13.12 -17.57 17.82
N GLU A 28 13.95 -18.09 18.72
CA GLU A 28 14.52 -19.43 18.55
C GLU A 28 13.40 -20.48 18.41
N GLY A 29 13.52 -21.36 17.40
CA GLY A 29 12.50 -22.35 17.09
C GLY A 29 11.26 -21.83 16.37
N PHE A 30 11.31 -20.61 15.81
CA PHE A 30 10.18 -20.04 15.06
C PHE A 30 9.83 -20.85 13.81
N ASP A 31 8.60 -21.35 13.74
CA ASP A 31 8.05 -22.14 12.64
C ASP A 31 6.91 -21.43 11.88
N GLY A 32 6.61 -20.17 12.25
CA GLY A 32 5.54 -19.39 11.65
C GLY A 32 4.11 -19.71 12.12
N SER A 33 3.93 -20.68 13.04
CA SER A 33 2.60 -21.02 13.59
C SER A 33 2.06 -19.99 14.59
N GLN A 34 2.94 -19.14 15.10
CA GLN A 34 2.67 -18.09 16.09
C GLN A 34 3.14 -16.72 15.58
N PRO A 35 2.59 -15.60 16.08
CA PRO A 35 3.09 -14.28 15.74
C PRO A 35 4.57 -14.09 16.14
N PRO A 36 5.36 -13.32 15.37
CA PRO A 36 6.73 -13.00 15.74
C PRO A 36 6.77 -12.06 16.96
N LYS A 37 7.94 -11.94 17.60
CA LYS A 37 8.14 -10.96 18.67
C LYS A 37 8.36 -9.58 18.07
N PHE A 38 7.64 -8.57 18.55
CA PHE A 38 7.87 -7.17 18.16
C PHE A 38 8.88 -6.50 19.09
N GLY A 39 9.88 -5.83 18.54
CA GLY A 39 10.78 -4.95 19.30
C GLY A 39 10.22 -3.55 19.38
N TRP A 40 9.24 -3.36 20.24
CA TRP A 40 8.56 -2.08 20.44
C TRP A 40 9.50 -0.96 20.87
N GLU A 41 10.68 -1.26 21.40
CA GLU A 41 11.72 -0.28 21.71
C GLU A 41 12.35 0.37 20.46
N TYR A 42 12.17 -0.21 19.27
CA TYR A 42 12.73 0.27 17.99
C TYR A 42 11.66 0.80 17.01
N PHE A 43 10.52 1.24 17.52
CA PHE A 43 9.40 1.65 16.67
C PHE A 43 9.62 3.01 15.99
N ILE A 44 9.06 3.17 14.80
CA ILE A 44 8.85 4.46 14.14
C ILE A 44 7.35 4.74 14.10
N GLY A 45 6.91 5.78 14.81
CA GLY A 45 5.52 6.22 14.81
C GLY A 45 5.24 7.22 13.69
N LEU A 46 4.21 6.95 12.91
CA LEU A 46 3.81 7.76 11.76
C LEU A 46 2.39 8.27 11.97
N ARG A 47 2.19 9.59 11.80
CA ARG A 47 0.90 10.27 12.05
C ARG A 47 0.18 10.69 10.78
N GLY A 48 0.89 10.84 9.66
CA GLY A 48 0.28 11.15 8.37
C GLY A 48 0.05 9.88 7.57
N LEU A 49 -1.17 9.68 7.07
CA LEU A 49 -1.54 8.61 6.15
C LEU A 49 -2.25 9.24 4.95
N TYR A 50 -1.74 8.96 3.76
CA TYR A 50 -2.34 9.37 2.48
C TYR A 50 -2.62 8.09 1.70
N ILE A 51 -3.90 7.85 1.40
CA ILE A 51 -4.35 6.72 0.58
C ILE A 51 -4.77 7.31 -0.75
N ARG A 52 -4.25 6.73 -1.83
CA ARG A 52 -4.54 7.12 -3.21
C ARG A 52 -4.88 5.89 -3.99
N GLU A 53 -5.88 5.99 -4.85
CA GLU A 53 -6.25 4.89 -5.72
C GLU A 53 -5.27 4.82 -6.88
N ALA A 54 -4.91 3.60 -7.31
CA ALA A 54 -3.92 3.41 -8.35
C ALA A 54 -4.32 4.12 -9.65
N TYR A 55 -5.62 4.15 -9.99
CA TYR A 55 -6.11 4.79 -11.22
C TYR A 55 -5.86 6.31 -11.27
N GLU A 56 -5.62 6.96 -10.12
CA GLU A 56 -5.32 8.38 -10.00
C GLU A 56 -3.84 8.71 -10.28
N ILE A 57 -2.96 7.71 -10.38
CA ILE A 57 -1.50 7.88 -10.51
C ILE A 57 -1.12 7.96 -12.00
N GLY A 58 -0.48 9.05 -12.42
CA GLY A 58 -0.04 9.27 -13.81
C GLY A 58 1.48 9.38 -14.00
N PRO A 59 1.99 9.57 -15.23
CA PRO A 59 3.42 9.56 -15.56
C PRO A 59 4.32 10.53 -14.79
N ASN A 60 3.79 11.68 -14.35
CA ASN A 60 4.56 12.72 -13.63
C ASN A 60 4.32 12.70 -12.12
N ASP A 61 3.68 11.66 -11.62
CA ASP A 61 3.43 11.47 -10.20
C ASP A 61 4.65 10.86 -9.51
N ILE A 62 4.98 11.30 -8.29
CA ILE A 62 6.08 10.71 -7.52
C ILE A 62 5.79 9.23 -7.20
N ASP A 63 4.51 8.87 -7.08
CA ASP A 63 4.07 7.50 -6.80
C ASP A 63 4.09 6.62 -8.07
N ALA A 64 4.34 7.18 -9.27
CA ALA A 64 4.40 6.41 -10.51
C ALA A 64 5.49 5.34 -10.53
N THR A 65 6.49 5.45 -9.64
CA THR A 65 7.55 4.44 -9.49
C THR A 65 7.05 3.13 -8.88
N VAL A 66 5.88 3.11 -8.21
CA VAL A 66 5.35 1.88 -7.62
C VAL A 66 4.52 1.06 -8.60
N ILE A 67 4.07 1.67 -9.69
CA ILE A 67 3.31 1.01 -10.76
C ILE A 67 4.30 0.37 -11.75
N ARG A 68 4.11 -0.92 -12.02
CA ARG A 68 4.97 -1.74 -12.86
C ARG A 68 4.28 -2.17 -14.15
N GLU A 69 5.10 -2.56 -15.12
CA GLU A 69 4.60 -3.25 -16.30
C GLU A 69 3.84 -4.52 -15.87
N GLY A 70 2.62 -4.69 -16.38
CA GLY A 70 1.76 -5.84 -16.09
C GLY A 70 0.84 -5.69 -14.88
N ASP A 71 0.90 -4.58 -14.14
CA ASP A 71 -0.11 -4.27 -13.14
C ASP A 71 -1.49 -4.08 -13.82
N ASP A 72 -2.56 -4.56 -13.15
CA ASP A 72 -3.95 -4.48 -13.62
C ASP A 72 -4.80 -3.73 -12.57
N PRO A 73 -4.74 -2.38 -12.55
CA PRO A 73 -5.46 -1.56 -11.59
C PRO A 73 -6.96 -1.64 -11.79
N ILE A 74 -7.72 -1.64 -10.69
CA ILE A 74 -9.17 -1.50 -10.75
C ILE A 74 -9.50 -0.03 -11.06
N ILE A 75 -10.12 0.22 -12.21
CA ILE A 75 -10.57 1.55 -12.64
C ILE A 75 -12.10 1.60 -12.55
N PRO A 76 -12.68 2.57 -11.84
CA PRO A 76 -14.13 2.79 -11.85
C PRO A 76 -14.65 3.04 -13.28
N GLU A 77 -15.87 2.61 -13.58
CA GLU A 77 -16.41 2.69 -14.95
C GLU A 77 -16.51 4.15 -15.45
N GLU A 78 -16.75 5.08 -14.53
CA GLU A 78 -16.75 6.53 -14.79
C GLU A 78 -15.39 7.10 -15.21
N HIS A 79 -14.29 6.39 -14.95
CA HIS A 79 -12.91 6.83 -15.23
C HIS A 79 -12.16 5.93 -16.23
N LYS A 80 -12.88 5.02 -16.88
CA LYS A 80 -12.28 3.96 -17.70
C LYS A 80 -11.50 4.46 -18.91
N ASP A 81 -11.83 5.64 -19.42
CA ASP A 81 -11.24 6.21 -20.63
C ASP A 81 -10.26 7.36 -20.33
N ASP A 82 -10.26 7.92 -19.11
CA ASP A 82 -9.50 9.12 -18.76
C ASP A 82 -8.59 8.96 -17.53
N ALA A 83 -8.58 7.78 -16.89
CA ALA A 83 -7.72 7.51 -15.74
C ALA A 83 -6.23 7.74 -16.06
N PRO A 84 -5.53 8.59 -15.28
CA PRO A 84 -4.10 8.88 -15.48
C PRO A 84 -3.19 7.66 -15.61
N ILE A 85 -3.55 6.55 -14.94
CA ILE A 85 -2.75 5.32 -14.96
C ILE A 85 -2.64 4.68 -16.34
N LEU A 86 -3.60 4.93 -17.24
CA LEU A 86 -3.60 4.35 -18.58
C LEU A 86 -2.37 4.82 -19.37
N ASN A 87 -2.07 6.12 -19.32
CA ASN A 87 -0.90 6.70 -19.95
C ASN A 87 0.41 6.21 -19.29
N LEU A 88 0.39 6.01 -17.97
CA LEU A 88 1.54 5.49 -17.25
C LEU A 88 1.86 4.05 -17.67
N LEU A 89 0.85 3.18 -17.76
CA LEU A 89 1.02 1.79 -18.17
C LEU A 89 1.43 1.65 -19.65
N GLU A 90 0.98 2.55 -20.52
CA GLU A 90 1.43 2.59 -21.92
C GLU A 90 2.93 2.87 -22.02
N ASN A 91 3.43 3.92 -21.33
CA ASN A 91 4.86 4.26 -21.31
C ASN A 91 5.75 3.11 -20.80
N ARG A 92 5.26 2.31 -19.84
CA ARG A 92 6.02 1.20 -19.27
C ARG A 92 6.14 -0.02 -20.19
N LYS A 93 5.26 -0.16 -21.19
CA LYS A 93 5.35 -1.24 -22.18
C LYS A 93 6.42 -0.96 -23.25
N GLU A 94 6.86 0.28 -23.36
CA GLU A 94 7.88 0.73 -24.32
C GLU A 94 9.31 0.69 -23.76
N GLU A 95 9.47 0.46 -22.44
CA GLU A 95 10.77 0.32 -21.74
C GLU A 95 11.29 -1.13 -21.79
#